data_AF-A0A8S2D2D2-F1
#
_entry.id   AF-A0A8S2D2D2-F1
#
_cell.length_a   1.000
_cell.length_b   1.000
_cell.length_c   1.000
_cell.angle_alpha   90.00
_cell.angle_beta   90.00
_cell.angle_gamma   90.00
#
_symmetry.space_group_name_H-M   'P 1'
#
loop_
_entity.id
_entity.type
_entity.pdbx_description
1 polymer ?
#
loop_
_entity_poly.entity_id
_entity_poly.type
_entity_poly.pdbx_seq_one_letter_code
_entity_poly.pdbx_strand_id
1 'polypeptide(L)'
;MLGAKRFPKDYEILSRKGSVCCGLLGIKEKDGEKYKELLDEHLESGCEANYEGSAGGMKSATIVKMFCRLEEKHQLRYLQYIADGDTKTDVSIVEAKPYGDNVVIDRKQCINHFSKRMHTRLATIKRQYGKTHLSDKKTRGGKGRLGHNLPATVCDAIRPAYDDLCSENSLAQVLDGGTTNPNESFHRIIWSLCSKKRYHIRKHVQLAVDLTVIIYNDCYIGLTPVLEKLGIQCKNIPAFTKMITLVDKERIIEDQQYEPERRHEKRTRARTSRLLIESTLRSKDPNKYGPGIG
;
A
#
# COMPACT_ATOMS: atom_id res chain seq x y z
N MET A 1 18.55 -23.47 -12.94
CA MET A 1 17.72 -22.25 -12.74
C MET A 1 16.29 -22.70 -12.54
N LEU A 2 15.84 -22.83 -11.28
CA LEU A 2 14.41 -22.97 -11.01
C LEU A 2 13.76 -21.64 -11.43
N GLY A 3 12.84 -21.69 -12.40
CA GLY A 3 12.23 -20.51 -13.01
C GLY A 3 11.56 -19.62 -11.96
N ALA A 4 12.22 -18.53 -11.59
CA ALA A 4 11.61 -17.51 -10.74
C ALA A 4 10.39 -16.95 -11.49
N LYS A 5 9.21 -16.98 -10.84
CA LYS A 5 8.01 -16.33 -11.38
C LYS A 5 8.32 -14.85 -11.57
N ARG A 6 8.44 -14.40 -12.82
CA ARG A 6 8.49 -12.98 -13.15
C ARG A 6 7.08 -12.42 -13.08
N PHE A 7 6.92 -11.28 -12.42
CA PHE A 7 5.64 -10.61 -12.31
C PHE A 7 5.57 -9.52 -13.38
N PRO A 8 4.68 -9.62 -14.37
CA PRO A 8 4.42 -8.52 -15.28
C PRO A 8 3.93 -7.31 -14.47
N LYS A 9 4.50 -6.14 -14.74
CA LYS A 9 4.15 -4.88 -14.08
C LYS A 9 3.63 -3.92 -15.14
N ASP A 10 2.32 -3.72 -15.14
CA ASP A 10 1.71 -2.60 -15.85
C ASP A 10 1.69 -1.37 -14.92
N TYR A 11 2.01 -0.19 -15.46
CA TYR A 11 2.05 1.06 -14.71
C TYR A 11 1.77 2.25 -15.62
N GLU A 12 1.20 3.31 -15.07
CA GLU A 12 0.97 4.57 -15.79
C GLU A 12 1.42 5.75 -14.92
N ILE A 13 2.27 6.61 -15.49
CA ILE A 13 2.82 7.78 -14.79
C ILE A 13 2.16 9.04 -15.32
N LEU A 14 1.34 9.65 -14.47
CA LEU A 14 0.70 10.92 -14.75
C LEU A 14 1.49 12.07 -14.12
N SER A 15 1.49 13.21 -14.80
CA SER A 15 1.99 14.48 -14.29
C SER A 15 1.06 15.61 -14.71
N ARG A 16 0.80 16.51 -13.77
CA ARG A 16 0.04 17.76 -14.02
C ARG A 16 0.90 18.88 -14.57
N LYS A 17 2.23 18.77 -14.43
CA LYS A 17 3.19 19.84 -14.73
C LYS A 17 4.50 19.25 -15.24
N GLY A 18 5.11 19.89 -16.22
CA GLY A 18 6.49 19.63 -16.64
C GLY A 18 7.51 20.39 -15.79
N SER A 19 8.80 20.24 -16.12
CA SER A 19 9.88 21.06 -15.54
C SER A 19 9.65 22.55 -15.81
N VAL A 20 9.35 22.90 -17.06
CA VAL A 20 9.11 24.28 -17.51
C VAL A 20 7.87 24.86 -16.83
N CYS A 21 6.76 24.10 -16.76
CA CYS A 21 5.57 24.53 -16.01
C CYS A 21 5.88 24.93 -14.56
N CYS A 22 6.76 24.21 -13.88
CA CYS A 22 7.15 24.54 -12.51
C CYS A 22 7.96 25.85 -12.44
N GLY A 23 8.84 26.08 -13.41
CA GLY A 23 9.59 27.35 -13.51
C GLY A 23 8.69 28.55 -13.76
N LEU A 24 7.70 28.41 -14.65
CA LEU A 24 6.76 29.47 -15.00
C LEU A 24 5.90 29.93 -13.81
N LEU A 25 5.58 29.06 -12.86
CA LEU A 25 4.82 29.44 -11.66
C LEU A 25 5.56 30.50 -10.83
N GLY A 26 6.88 30.47 -10.79
CA GLY A 26 7.67 31.50 -10.09
C GLY A 26 7.67 32.86 -10.80
N ILE A 27 7.33 32.90 -12.09
CA ILE A 27 7.17 34.13 -12.87
C ILE A 27 5.78 34.71 -12.65
N LYS A 28 4.74 33.86 -12.55
CA LYS A 28 3.35 34.26 -12.31
C LYS A 28 3.18 35.18 -11.09
N GLU A 29 3.96 34.97 -10.03
CA GLU A 29 3.91 35.78 -8.82
C GLU A 29 4.53 37.18 -8.99
N LYS A 30 5.36 37.37 -10.01
CA LYS A 30 6.12 38.60 -10.26
C LYS A 30 5.58 39.42 -11.43
N ASP A 31 5.19 38.73 -12.51
CA ASP A 31 4.76 39.33 -13.77
C ASP A 31 3.73 38.42 -14.46
N GLY A 32 2.48 38.87 -14.45
CA GLY A 32 1.35 38.11 -14.98
C GLY A 32 1.25 38.14 -16.50
N GLU A 33 1.76 39.18 -17.17
CA GLU A 33 1.72 39.28 -18.64
C GLU A 33 2.81 38.43 -19.26
N LYS A 34 4.04 38.57 -18.75
CA LYS A 34 5.18 37.73 -19.16
C LYS A 34 4.94 36.25 -18.88
N TYR A 35 4.21 35.93 -17.82
CA TYR A 35 3.79 34.56 -17.54
C TYR A 35 2.89 33.98 -18.64
N LYS A 36 1.95 34.77 -19.18
CA LYS A 36 1.04 34.29 -20.25
C LYS A 36 1.80 34.01 -21.53
N GLU A 37 2.63 34.96 -21.98
CA GLU A 37 3.45 34.80 -23.19
C GLU A 37 4.33 33.54 -23.11
N LEU A 38 5.05 33.37 -22.01
CA LEU A 38 5.92 32.20 -21.80
C LEU A 38 5.14 30.89 -21.60
N LEU A 39 3.90 30.96 -21.12
CA LEU A 39 3.04 29.79 -21.01
C LEU A 39 2.56 29.34 -22.39
N ASP A 40 2.14 30.27 -23.24
CA ASP A 40 1.68 29.96 -24.59
C ASP A 40 2.82 29.36 -25.43
N GLU A 41 4.01 30.00 -25.40
CA GLU A 41 5.22 29.45 -26.05
C GLU A 41 5.58 28.05 -25.51
N HIS A 42 5.46 27.84 -24.20
CA HIS A 42 5.72 26.54 -23.59
C HIS A 42 4.73 25.47 -24.07
N LEU A 43 3.45 25.79 -24.13
CA LEU A 43 2.41 24.87 -24.60
C LEU A 43 2.63 24.50 -26.07
N GLU A 44 2.99 25.46 -26.93
CA GLU A 44 3.36 25.24 -28.33
C GLU A 44 4.62 24.38 -28.49
N SER A 45 5.62 24.58 -27.62
CA SER A 45 6.88 23.81 -27.64
C SER A 45 6.74 22.35 -27.19
N GLY A 46 5.59 21.96 -26.64
CA GLY A 46 5.29 20.61 -26.17
C GLY A 46 5.50 20.44 -24.66
N CYS A 47 4.42 20.63 -23.90
CA CYS A 47 4.40 20.38 -22.46
C CYS A 47 4.50 18.88 -22.12
N GLU A 48 5.30 18.55 -21.10
CA GLU A 48 5.46 17.16 -20.62
C GLU A 48 4.32 16.67 -19.71
N ALA A 49 3.39 17.56 -19.34
CA ALA A 49 2.21 17.20 -18.57
C ALA A 49 1.26 16.35 -19.43
N ASN A 50 0.69 15.31 -18.84
CA ASN A 50 -0.16 14.33 -19.53
C ASN A 50 -1.45 14.02 -18.75
N TYR A 51 -1.78 14.88 -17.79
CA TYR A 51 -2.98 14.77 -16.99
C TYR A 51 -3.49 16.13 -16.54
N GLU A 52 -4.77 16.33 -16.78
CA GLU A 52 -5.53 17.50 -16.35
C GLU A 52 -6.48 17.10 -15.21
N GLY A 53 -6.59 17.95 -14.18
CA GLY A 53 -7.44 17.71 -13.03
C GLY A 53 -6.73 17.77 -11.68
N SER A 54 -7.38 17.24 -10.65
CA SER A 54 -6.85 17.29 -9.28
C SER A 54 -5.76 16.23 -9.04
N ALA A 55 -4.81 16.52 -8.14
CA ALA A 55 -3.80 15.54 -7.72
C ALA A 55 -4.44 14.25 -7.16
N GLY A 56 -5.56 14.39 -6.42
CA GLY A 56 -6.29 13.26 -5.87
C GLY A 56 -6.95 12.37 -6.93
N GLY A 57 -7.27 12.91 -8.11
CA GLY A 57 -7.86 12.16 -9.22
C GLY A 57 -6.85 11.36 -10.05
N MET A 58 -5.55 11.65 -9.94
CA MET A 58 -4.51 10.99 -10.74
C MET A 58 -4.52 9.47 -10.56
N LYS A 59 -4.75 8.99 -9.33
CA LYS A 59 -4.81 7.55 -9.04
C LYS A 59 -5.93 6.86 -9.84
N SER A 60 -7.11 7.46 -9.86
CA SER A 60 -8.28 6.90 -10.56
C SER A 60 -8.08 6.94 -12.07
N ALA A 61 -7.57 8.06 -12.60
CA ALA A 61 -7.25 8.19 -14.03
C ALA A 61 -6.15 7.22 -14.49
N THR A 62 -5.10 7.03 -13.69
CA THR A 62 -4.03 6.04 -13.94
C THR A 62 -4.62 4.64 -14.10
N ILE A 63 -5.51 4.23 -13.20
CA ILE A 63 -6.10 2.89 -13.21
C ILE A 63 -6.98 2.69 -14.44
N VAL A 64 -7.85 3.65 -14.76
CA VAL A 64 -8.67 3.60 -15.98
C VAL A 64 -7.81 3.49 -17.23
N LYS A 65 -6.75 4.31 -17.35
CA LYS A 65 -5.81 4.23 -18.49
C LYS A 65 -5.14 2.88 -18.61
N MET A 66 -4.70 2.28 -17.50
CA MET A 66 -4.10 0.94 -17.51
C MET A 66 -5.10 -0.10 -18.02
N PHE A 67 -6.35 -0.03 -17.57
CA PHE A 67 -7.40 -0.99 -17.96
C PHE A 67 -7.70 -0.92 -19.45
N CYS A 68 -7.91 0.28 -20.00
CA CYS A 68 -8.13 0.48 -21.44
C CYS A 68 -6.92 0.03 -22.26
N ARG A 69 -5.70 0.45 -21.86
CA ARG A 69 -4.48 0.12 -22.59
C ARG A 69 -4.24 -1.39 -22.72
N LEU A 70 -4.57 -2.14 -21.68
CA LEU A 70 -4.32 -3.58 -21.68
C LEU A 70 -5.23 -4.31 -22.68
N GLU A 71 -6.50 -3.88 -22.79
CA GLU A 71 -7.43 -4.37 -23.82
C GLU A 71 -6.90 -4.03 -25.22
N GLU A 72 -6.62 -2.75 -25.46
CA GLU A 72 -6.22 -2.22 -26.77
C GLU A 72 -4.93 -2.85 -27.28
N LYS A 73 -3.93 -3.01 -26.41
CA LYS A 73 -2.58 -3.43 -26.80
C LYS A 73 -2.36 -4.93 -26.72
N HIS A 74 -3.03 -5.60 -25.79
CA HIS A 74 -2.74 -6.99 -25.45
C HIS A 74 -3.96 -7.91 -25.49
N GLN A 75 -5.17 -7.39 -25.74
CA GLN A 75 -6.42 -8.16 -25.72
C GLN A 75 -6.62 -8.87 -24.37
N LEU A 76 -6.16 -8.25 -23.28
CA LEU A 76 -6.27 -8.75 -21.91
C LEU A 76 -7.14 -7.82 -21.07
N ARG A 77 -7.96 -8.41 -20.19
CA ARG A 77 -8.93 -7.71 -19.33
C ARG A 77 -8.65 -7.96 -17.85
N TYR A 78 -8.70 -6.91 -17.05
CA TYR A 78 -8.74 -7.01 -15.59
C TYR A 78 -10.18 -7.21 -15.13
N LEU A 79 -10.57 -8.44 -14.80
CA LEU A 79 -11.92 -8.72 -14.29
C LEU A 79 -12.06 -8.41 -12.79
N GLN A 80 -10.94 -8.35 -12.07
CA GLN A 80 -10.91 -8.13 -10.63
C GLN A 80 -9.71 -7.26 -10.23
N TYR A 81 -9.87 -6.42 -9.21
CA TYR A 81 -8.76 -5.70 -8.59
C TYR A 81 -8.93 -5.56 -7.08
N ILE A 82 -7.82 -5.41 -6.37
CA ILE A 82 -7.78 -5.22 -4.91
C ILE A 82 -7.62 -3.74 -4.60
N ALA A 83 -8.56 -3.18 -3.83
CA ALA A 83 -8.56 -1.78 -3.42
C ALA A 83 -8.27 -1.60 -1.93
N ASP A 84 -7.52 -0.55 -1.59
CA ASP A 84 -7.22 -0.13 -0.22
C ASP A 84 -8.24 0.92 0.28
N GLY A 85 -9.53 0.61 0.16
CA GLY A 85 -10.62 1.45 0.70
C GLY A 85 -10.97 2.73 -0.06
N ASP A 86 -10.18 3.14 -1.06
CA ASP A 86 -10.54 4.27 -1.92
C ASP A 86 -11.74 3.92 -2.81
N THR A 87 -12.82 4.70 -2.69
CA THR A 87 -14.07 4.50 -3.48
C THR A 87 -14.08 5.27 -4.80
N LYS A 88 -13.30 6.35 -4.89
CA LYS A 88 -13.27 7.23 -6.09
C LYS A 88 -12.82 6.51 -7.35
N THR A 89 -11.85 5.60 -7.21
CA THR A 89 -11.38 4.78 -8.33
C THR A 89 -12.49 3.89 -8.88
N ASP A 90 -13.30 3.28 -8.02
CA ASP A 90 -14.37 2.40 -8.45
C ASP A 90 -15.39 3.16 -9.29
N VAL A 91 -15.76 4.37 -8.84
CA VAL A 91 -16.66 5.26 -9.59
C VAL A 91 -16.09 5.56 -10.98
N SER A 92 -14.81 5.96 -11.05
CA SER A 92 -14.17 6.24 -12.35
C SER A 92 -14.10 5.03 -13.28
N ILE A 93 -13.90 3.81 -12.75
CA ILE A 93 -13.90 2.59 -13.57
C ILE A 93 -15.31 2.29 -14.10
N VAL A 94 -16.32 2.40 -13.24
CA VAL A 94 -17.73 2.16 -13.61
C VAL A 94 -18.21 3.17 -14.65
N GLU A 95 -17.80 4.43 -14.53
CA GLU A 95 -18.13 5.48 -15.51
C GLU A 95 -17.37 5.28 -16.83
N ALA A 96 -16.09 4.92 -16.76
CA ALA A 96 -15.25 4.76 -17.95
C ALA A 96 -15.58 3.51 -18.79
N LYS A 97 -16.17 2.48 -18.16
CA LYS A 97 -16.54 1.21 -18.81
C LYS A 97 -15.46 0.70 -19.79
N PRO A 98 -14.24 0.43 -19.30
CA PRO A 98 -13.07 0.17 -20.15
C PRO A 98 -13.25 -1.02 -21.10
N TYR A 99 -14.19 -1.93 -20.80
CA TYR A 99 -14.47 -3.15 -21.55
C TYR A 99 -15.90 -3.20 -22.11
N GLY A 100 -16.59 -2.05 -22.16
CA GLY A 100 -17.99 -1.93 -22.58
C GLY A 100 -19.01 -2.30 -21.49
N ASP A 101 -20.29 -2.22 -21.83
CA ASP A 101 -21.41 -2.41 -20.90
C ASP A 101 -21.59 -3.85 -20.39
N ASN A 102 -21.07 -4.83 -21.13
CA ASN A 102 -21.29 -6.25 -20.86
C ASN A 102 -20.30 -6.86 -19.87
N VAL A 103 -19.29 -6.10 -19.44
CA VAL A 103 -18.22 -6.61 -18.58
C VAL A 103 -18.20 -5.83 -17.27
N VAL A 104 -18.49 -6.53 -16.17
CA VAL A 104 -18.40 -5.97 -14.82
C VAL A 104 -17.04 -6.29 -14.23
N ILE A 105 -16.36 -5.25 -13.74
CA ILE A 105 -15.09 -5.38 -13.03
C ILE A 105 -15.39 -5.47 -11.53
N ASP A 106 -15.01 -6.57 -10.90
CA ASP A 106 -15.24 -6.78 -9.48
C ASP A 106 -14.14 -6.14 -8.63
N ARG A 107 -14.57 -5.38 -7.63
CA ARG A 107 -13.67 -4.75 -6.66
C ARG A 107 -13.59 -5.61 -5.40
N LYS A 108 -12.42 -6.17 -5.16
CA LYS A 108 -12.08 -6.83 -3.90
C LYS A 108 -11.49 -5.83 -2.91
N GLN A 109 -11.80 -6.02 -1.63
CA GLN A 109 -11.23 -5.22 -0.56
C GLN A 109 -9.95 -5.88 -0.04
N CYS A 110 -8.94 -5.06 0.26
CA CYS A 110 -7.73 -5.55 0.93
C CYS A 110 -8.07 -6.08 2.34
N ILE A 111 -7.65 -7.31 2.66
CA ILE A 111 -7.95 -7.96 3.96
C ILE A 111 -7.38 -7.17 5.16
N ASN A 112 -6.22 -6.55 4.97
CA ASN A 112 -5.61 -5.69 5.99
C ASN A 112 -6.44 -4.41 6.20
N HIS A 113 -6.99 -3.85 5.12
CA HIS A 113 -7.87 -2.69 5.19
C HIS A 113 -9.19 -3.04 5.87
N PHE A 114 -9.79 -4.17 5.51
CA PHE A 114 -10.99 -4.69 6.15
C PHE A 114 -10.80 -4.85 7.65
N SER A 115 -9.71 -5.50 8.07
CA SER A 115 -9.35 -5.68 9.49
C SER A 115 -9.18 -4.35 10.22
N LYS A 116 -8.51 -3.37 9.60
CA LYS A 116 -8.38 -2.01 10.14
C LYS A 116 -9.74 -1.32 10.29
N ARG A 117 -10.64 -1.46 9.31
CA ARG A 117 -12.01 -0.93 9.35
C ARG A 117 -12.78 -1.52 10.53
N MET A 118 -12.69 -2.84 10.74
CA MET A 118 -13.30 -3.49 11.91
C MET A 118 -12.77 -2.88 13.21
N HIS A 119 -11.44 -2.81 13.35
CA HIS A 119 -10.81 -2.25 14.53
C HIS A 119 -11.26 -0.80 14.82
N THR A 120 -11.28 0.05 13.79
CA THR A 120 -11.68 1.46 13.91
C THR A 120 -13.14 1.61 14.33
N ARG A 121 -14.06 0.79 13.79
CA ARG A 121 -15.47 0.81 14.19
C ARG A 121 -15.64 0.40 15.65
N LEU A 122 -15.01 -0.70 16.06
CA LEU A 122 -15.04 -1.16 17.45
C LEU A 122 -14.42 -0.13 18.41
N ALA A 123 -13.30 0.48 18.03
CA ALA A 123 -12.66 1.53 18.82
C ALA A 123 -13.56 2.77 18.95
N THR A 124 -14.29 3.13 17.90
CA THR A 124 -15.25 4.25 17.91
C THR A 124 -16.41 3.98 18.85
N ILE A 125 -16.99 2.77 18.78
CA ILE A 125 -18.07 2.34 19.69
C ILE A 125 -17.57 2.34 21.14
N LYS A 126 -16.40 1.74 21.40
CA LYS A 126 -15.76 1.76 22.72
C LYS A 126 -15.57 3.19 23.23
N ARG A 127 -15.14 4.13 22.39
CA ARG A 127 -14.94 5.53 22.77
C ARG A 127 -16.26 6.23 23.08
N GLN A 128 -17.28 6.06 22.26
CA GLN A 128 -18.61 6.61 22.49
C GLN A 128 -19.18 6.07 23.80
N TYR A 129 -19.08 4.75 23.99
CA TYR A 129 -19.57 4.08 25.17
C TYR A 129 -18.81 4.47 26.43
N GLY A 130 -17.49 4.59 26.35
CA GLY A 130 -16.65 5.05 27.45
C GLY A 130 -17.00 6.46 27.93
N LYS A 131 -17.57 7.31 27.06
CA LYS A 131 -18.04 8.67 27.39
C LYS A 131 -19.45 8.71 27.99
N THR A 132 -20.19 7.59 27.99
CA THR A 132 -21.51 7.55 28.63
C THR A 132 -21.34 7.69 30.15
N HIS A 133 -22.17 8.55 30.76
CA HIS A 133 -22.16 8.77 32.20
C HIS A 133 -23.06 7.73 32.89
N LEU A 134 -22.58 7.17 34.00
CA LEU A 134 -23.36 6.32 34.89
C LEU A 134 -24.24 7.18 35.81
N SER A 135 -25.08 6.53 36.61
CA SER A 135 -25.89 7.17 37.65
C SER A 135 -25.07 8.01 38.66
N ASP A 136 -23.77 7.71 38.81
CA ASP A 136 -22.82 8.46 39.64
C ASP A 136 -22.28 9.75 38.96
N LYS A 137 -22.83 10.14 37.79
CA LYS A 137 -22.37 11.24 36.92
C LYS A 137 -20.93 11.11 36.43
N LYS A 138 -20.27 9.97 36.60
CA LYS A 138 -18.91 9.73 36.08
C LYS A 138 -18.97 8.86 34.82
N THR A 139 -17.94 8.96 33.99
CA THR A 139 -17.84 8.21 32.74
C THR A 139 -17.68 6.70 33.00
N ARG A 140 -18.21 5.87 32.09
CA ARG A 140 -17.99 4.41 32.10
C ARG A 140 -16.54 4.04 31.81
N GLY A 141 -15.80 4.89 31.11
CA GLY A 141 -14.35 4.76 30.94
C GLY A 141 -13.59 5.16 32.22
N GLY A 142 -12.64 4.32 32.65
CA GLY A 142 -11.74 4.60 33.79
C GLY A 142 -11.06 3.34 34.36
N LYS A 143 -9.93 3.50 35.05
CA LYS A 143 -9.20 2.39 35.74
C LYS A 143 -10.14 1.74 36.76
N GLY A 144 -10.30 0.41 36.70
CA GLY A 144 -11.15 -0.37 37.59
C GLY A 144 -12.66 -0.41 37.28
N ARG A 145 -13.12 0.18 36.15
CA ARG A 145 -14.56 0.27 35.81
C ARG A 145 -15.06 -0.71 34.75
N LEU A 146 -14.18 -1.15 33.86
CA LEU A 146 -14.47 -2.22 32.89
C LEU A 146 -13.73 -3.47 33.35
N GLY A 147 -14.46 -4.43 33.93
CA GLY A 147 -13.94 -5.77 34.21
C GLY A 147 -13.64 -6.55 32.92
N HIS A 148 -13.00 -7.71 33.06
CA HIS A 148 -12.49 -8.53 31.95
C HIS A 148 -13.57 -9.03 30.95
N ASN A 149 -14.86 -8.89 31.27
CA ASN A 149 -15.98 -9.24 30.40
C ASN A 149 -16.62 -7.99 29.79
N LEU A 150 -16.88 -8.01 28.48
CA LEU A 150 -17.67 -6.99 27.81
C LEU A 150 -19.10 -6.97 28.40
N PRO A 151 -19.56 -5.87 29.01
CA PRO A 151 -20.93 -5.78 29.52
C PRO A 151 -21.94 -6.04 28.40
N ALA A 152 -23.08 -6.68 28.70
CA ALA A 152 -24.12 -6.99 27.70
C ALA A 152 -24.54 -5.76 26.89
N THR A 153 -24.67 -4.62 27.56
CA THR A 153 -24.98 -3.32 26.94
C THR A 153 -23.89 -2.80 25.98
N VAL A 154 -22.63 -3.20 26.16
CA VAL A 154 -21.55 -2.97 25.17
C VAL A 154 -21.66 -3.94 24.00
N CYS A 155 -21.96 -5.21 24.27
CA CYS A 155 -22.18 -6.21 23.22
C CYS A 155 -23.34 -5.79 22.32
N ASP A 156 -24.46 -5.33 22.89
CA ASP A 156 -25.61 -4.83 22.12
C ASP A 156 -25.25 -3.59 21.29
N ALA A 157 -24.39 -2.69 21.82
CA ALA A 157 -23.90 -1.53 21.07
C ALA A 157 -22.94 -1.92 19.93
N ILE A 158 -22.18 -3.02 20.08
CA ILE A 158 -21.22 -3.51 19.08
C ILE A 158 -21.89 -4.40 18.04
N ARG A 159 -22.93 -5.16 18.41
CA ARG A 159 -23.58 -6.19 17.58
C ARG A 159 -23.94 -5.69 16.18
N PRO A 160 -24.59 -4.52 15.97
CA PRO A 160 -24.91 -4.06 14.63
C PRO A 160 -23.67 -3.85 13.74
N ALA A 161 -22.57 -3.34 14.31
CA ALA A 161 -21.34 -3.17 13.57
C ALA A 161 -20.65 -4.50 13.28
N TYR A 162 -20.71 -5.45 14.21
CA TYR A 162 -20.16 -6.79 14.02
C TYR A 162 -20.93 -7.53 12.92
N ASP A 163 -22.26 -7.56 12.99
CA ASP A 163 -23.12 -8.25 12.02
C ASP A 163 -22.97 -7.68 10.61
N ASP A 164 -22.91 -6.35 10.48
CA ASP A 164 -22.67 -5.67 9.20
C ASP A 164 -21.29 -6.01 8.60
N LEU A 165 -20.25 -6.08 9.44
CA LEU A 165 -18.90 -6.48 9.00
C LEU A 165 -18.81 -7.98 8.67
N CYS A 166 -19.61 -8.82 9.33
CA CYS A 166 -19.67 -10.26 9.09
C CYS A 166 -20.77 -10.66 8.09
N SER A 167 -21.45 -9.69 7.47
CA SER A 167 -22.43 -9.97 6.42
C SER A 167 -21.79 -10.67 5.23
N GLU A 168 -22.56 -11.48 4.53
CA GLU A 168 -22.09 -12.20 3.32
C GLU A 168 -21.48 -11.24 2.30
N ASN A 169 -22.10 -10.07 2.09
CA ASN A 169 -21.60 -9.03 1.20
C ASN A 169 -20.22 -8.47 1.64
N SER A 170 -20.04 -8.21 2.94
CA SER A 170 -18.77 -7.71 3.48
C SER A 170 -17.67 -8.76 3.39
N LEU A 171 -17.98 -10.03 3.69
CA LEU A 171 -17.01 -11.11 3.64
C LEU A 171 -16.65 -11.49 2.20
N ALA A 172 -17.60 -11.49 1.27
CA ALA A 172 -17.39 -11.77 -0.15
C ALA A 172 -16.32 -10.88 -0.80
N GLN A 173 -16.16 -9.65 -0.30
CA GLN A 173 -15.14 -8.71 -0.79
C GLN A 173 -13.71 -9.09 -0.36
N VAL A 174 -13.54 -9.95 0.64
CA VAL A 174 -12.24 -10.33 1.22
C VAL A 174 -11.95 -11.83 1.20
N LEU A 175 -12.85 -12.65 0.65
CA LEU A 175 -12.73 -14.11 0.62
C LEU A 175 -11.39 -14.59 0.03
N ASP A 176 -10.90 -13.92 -1.00
CA ASP A 176 -9.66 -14.28 -1.68
C ASP A 176 -8.39 -13.86 -0.90
N GLY A 177 -8.55 -13.21 0.27
CA GLY A 177 -7.43 -12.80 1.12
C GLY A 177 -6.49 -11.79 0.48
N GLY A 178 -6.96 -11.05 -0.53
CA GLY A 178 -6.16 -10.11 -1.32
C GLY A 178 -5.41 -9.08 -0.45
N THR A 179 -4.13 -8.86 -0.76
CA THR A 179 -3.30 -7.86 -0.07
C THR A 179 -2.68 -6.88 -1.06
N THR A 180 -2.41 -5.66 -0.60
CA THR A 180 -1.67 -4.64 -1.34
C THR A 180 -0.16 -4.73 -1.14
N ASN A 181 0.32 -5.66 -0.30
CA ASN A 181 1.73 -5.80 0.06
C ASN A 181 2.67 -5.88 -1.17
N PRO A 182 2.36 -6.62 -2.26
CA PRO A 182 3.22 -6.65 -3.43
C PRO A 182 3.38 -5.29 -4.12
N ASN A 183 2.32 -4.47 -4.12
CA ASN A 183 2.38 -3.13 -4.70
C ASN A 183 3.07 -2.16 -3.74
N GLU A 184 2.88 -2.30 -2.43
CA GLU A 184 3.57 -1.50 -1.42
C GLU A 184 5.08 -1.77 -1.40
N SER A 185 5.50 -3.02 -1.52
CA SER A 185 6.92 -3.39 -1.60
C SER A 185 7.56 -2.90 -2.91
N PHE A 186 6.84 -2.95 -4.03
CA PHE A 186 7.26 -2.37 -5.30
C PHE A 186 7.43 -0.84 -5.19
N HIS A 187 6.42 -0.16 -4.66
CA HIS A 187 6.46 1.27 -4.38
C HIS A 187 7.65 1.65 -3.50
N ARG A 188 7.95 0.88 -2.45
CA ARG A 188 9.11 1.13 -1.58
C ARG A 188 10.41 1.28 -2.36
N ILE A 189 10.63 0.43 -3.37
CA ILE A 189 11.83 0.50 -4.21
C ILE A 189 11.82 1.78 -5.07
N ILE A 190 10.69 2.11 -5.72
CA ILE A 190 10.56 3.37 -6.46
C ILE A 190 10.94 4.56 -5.58
N TRP A 191 10.44 4.61 -4.34
CA TRP A 191 10.68 5.73 -3.45
C TRP A 191 12.09 5.77 -2.85
N SER A 192 12.81 4.65 -2.90
CA SER A 192 14.25 4.62 -2.59
C SER A 192 15.09 5.24 -3.70
N LEU A 193 14.62 5.16 -4.96
CA LEU A 193 15.27 5.77 -6.13
C LEU A 193 14.82 7.22 -6.37
N CYS A 194 13.56 7.54 -6.06
CA CYS A 194 12.95 8.87 -6.24
C CYS A 194 12.15 9.23 -4.98
N SER A 195 12.69 10.09 -4.12
CA SER A 195 12.03 10.40 -2.84
C SER A 195 10.68 11.12 -3.03
N LYS A 196 9.64 10.66 -2.32
CA LYS A 196 8.34 11.35 -2.25
C LYS A 196 8.42 12.77 -1.68
N LYS A 197 9.51 13.13 -1.00
CA LYS A 197 9.67 14.42 -0.31
C LYS A 197 10.05 15.55 -1.26
N ARG A 198 10.43 15.23 -2.51
CA ARG A 198 10.86 16.21 -3.50
C ARG A 198 10.05 16.03 -4.77
N TYR A 199 9.95 17.10 -5.54
CA TYR A 199 9.39 17.03 -6.87
C TYR A 199 10.38 16.32 -7.81
N HIS A 200 9.85 15.41 -8.62
CA HIS A 200 10.58 14.73 -9.68
C HIS A 200 9.82 14.91 -11.00
N ILE A 201 10.54 15.25 -12.07
CA ILE A 201 9.95 15.31 -13.40
C ILE A 201 9.51 13.91 -13.86
N ARG A 202 8.51 13.84 -14.73
CA ARG A 202 7.90 12.57 -15.18
C ARG A 202 8.92 11.56 -15.69
N LYS A 203 9.89 12.00 -16.51
CA LYS A 203 10.97 11.15 -17.06
C LYS A 203 11.86 10.53 -15.99
N HIS A 204 12.11 11.23 -14.89
CA HIS A 204 12.92 10.71 -13.79
C HIS A 204 12.15 9.63 -13.01
N VAL A 205 10.85 9.86 -12.75
CA VAL A 205 9.98 8.85 -12.13
C VAL A 205 9.87 7.62 -13.03
N GLN A 206 9.75 7.83 -14.35
CA GLN A 206 9.73 6.77 -15.35
C GLN A 206 10.97 5.88 -15.27
N LEU A 207 12.17 6.50 -15.31
CA LEU A 207 13.42 5.76 -15.15
C LEU A 207 13.48 4.99 -13.84
N ALA A 208 13.04 5.58 -12.73
CA ALA A 208 13.00 4.90 -11.43
C ALA A 208 12.04 3.71 -11.42
N VAL A 209 10.88 3.81 -12.08
CA VAL A 209 9.95 2.69 -12.22
C VAL A 209 10.55 1.59 -13.08
N ASP A 210 11.17 1.91 -14.22
CA ASP A 210 11.80 0.93 -15.09
C ASP A 210 12.93 0.17 -14.40
N LEU A 211 13.81 0.88 -13.67
CA LEU A 211 14.82 0.26 -12.81
C LEU A 211 14.18 -0.58 -11.71
N THR A 212 13.07 -0.12 -11.13
CA THR A 212 12.35 -0.89 -10.10
C THR A 212 11.76 -2.17 -10.66
N VAL A 213 11.24 -2.21 -11.89
CA VAL A 213 10.74 -3.44 -12.52
C VAL A 213 11.84 -4.50 -12.61
N ILE A 214 13.06 -4.08 -12.98
CA ILE A 214 14.23 -4.95 -13.03
C ILE A 214 14.59 -5.41 -11.62
N ILE A 215 14.78 -4.48 -10.68
CA ILE A 215 15.15 -4.78 -9.29
C ILE A 215 14.09 -5.67 -8.61
N TYR A 216 12.82 -5.48 -8.91
CA TYR A 216 11.74 -6.25 -8.30
C TYR A 216 11.77 -7.71 -8.74
N ASN A 217 12.01 -7.97 -10.03
CA ASN A 217 11.96 -9.31 -10.61
C ASN A 217 13.30 -10.05 -10.56
N ASP A 218 14.40 -9.35 -10.80
CA ASP A 218 15.74 -9.92 -10.99
C ASP A 218 16.76 -9.40 -9.97
N CYS A 219 16.30 -8.72 -8.92
CA CYS A 219 17.15 -8.12 -7.89
C CYS A 219 18.18 -7.12 -8.46
N TYR A 220 19.18 -6.70 -7.67
CA TYR A 220 20.17 -5.72 -8.15
C TYR A 220 21.09 -6.31 -9.22
N ILE A 221 21.30 -7.62 -9.23
CA ILE A 221 22.04 -8.30 -10.30
C ILE A 221 21.40 -8.07 -11.69
N GLY A 222 20.09 -7.91 -11.75
CA GLY A 222 19.37 -7.57 -12.99
C GLY A 222 19.79 -6.23 -13.61
N LEU A 223 20.41 -5.32 -12.85
CA LEU A 223 20.92 -4.04 -13.38
C LEU A 223 22.24 -4.18 -14.14
N THR A 224 22.94 -5.31 -14.02
CA THR A 224 24.25 -5.54 -14.66
C THR A 224 24.22 -5.24 -16.17
N PRO A 225 23.26 -5.75 -16.97
CA PRO A 225 23.22 -5.45 -18.41
C PRO A 225 22.92 -3.98 -18.73
N VAL A 226 22.21 -3.27 -17.84
CA VAL A 226 21.91 -1.84 -18.00
C VAL A 226 23.19 -1.03 -17.80
N LEU A 227 23.94 -1.33 -16.73
CA LEU A 227 25.20 -0.66 -16.42
C LEU A 227 26.26 -0.88 -17.51
N GLU A 228 26.35 -2.10 -18.05
CA GLU A 228 27.25 -2.42 -19.17
C GLU A 228 26.91 -1.63 -20.43
N LYS A 229 25.62 -1.46 -20.74
CA LYS A 229 25.17 -0.61 -21.86
C LYS A 229 25.48 0.87 -21.64
N LEU A 230 25.60 1.32 -20.38
CA LEU A 230 26.04 2.66 -20.01
C LEU A 230 27.58 2.79 -19.99
N GLY A 231 28.33 1.75 -20.38
CA GLY A 231 29.79 1.75 -20.39
C GLY A 231 30.43 1.46 -19.03
N ILE A 232 29.66 1.06 -18.03
CA ILE A 232 30.17 0.71 -16.69
C ILE A 232 30.51 -0.79 -16.69
N GLN A 233 31.79 -1.10 -16.52
CA GLN A 233 32.26 -2.49 -16.50
C GLN A 233 31.90 -3.18 -15.18
N CYS A 234 31.02 -4.17 -15.23
CA CYS A 234 30.53 -4.86 -14.02
C CYS A 234 31.12 -6.28 -13.84
N LYS A 235 31.22 -7.06 -14.93
CA LYS A 235 31.57 -8.49 -14.87
C LYS A 235 32.99 -8.81 -14.36
N ASN A 236 33.93 -7.89 -14.55
CA ASN A 236 35.34 -8.10 -14.21
C ASN A 236 35.77 -7.36 -12.93
N ILE A 237 34.82 -6.89 -12.12
CA ILE A 237 35.11 -6.21 -10.84
C ILE A 237 34.63 -7.11 -9.69
N PRO A 238 35.51 -7.94 -9.09
CA PRO A 238 35.12 -8.86 -8.01
C PRO A 238 34.44 -8.17 -6.83
N ALA A 239 34.84 -6.94 -6.51
CA ALA A 239 34.23 -6.14 -5.45
C ALA A 239 32.76 -5.80 -5.76
N PHE A 240 32.44 -5.44 -7.01
CA PHE A 240 31.09 -5.13 -7.45
C PHE A 240 30.19 -6.37 -7.41
N THR A 241 30.67 -7.48 -7.97
CA THR A 241 29.94 -8.76 -7.96
C THR A 241 29.68 -9.25 -6.54
N LYS A 242 30.67 -9.13 -5.64
CA LYS A 242 30.53 -9.48 -4.23
C LYS A 242 29.50 -8.58 -3.54
N MET A 243 29.54 -7.27 -3.77
CA MET A 243 28.62 -6.32 -3.16
C MET A 243 27.17 -6.58 -3.59
N ILE A 244 26.89 -6.70 -4.90
CA ILE A 244 25.54 -7.00 -5.40
C ILE A 244 25.03 -8.34 -4.86
N THR A 245 25.88 -9.37 -4.86
CA THR A 245 25.48 -10.69 -4.35
C THR A 245 25.12 -10.65 -2.86
N LEU A 246 25.82 -9.85 -2.06
CA LEU A 246 25.50 -9.68 -0.64
C LEU A 246 24.16 -8.97 -0.43
N VAL A 247 23.94 -7.85 -1.13
CA VAL A 247 22.67 -7.10 -1.05
C VAL A 247 21.48 -7.97 -1.48
N ASP A 248 21.64 -8.73 -2.57
CA ASP A 248 20.59 -9.61 -3.06
C ASP A 248 20.32 -10.77 -2.09
N LYS A 249 21.37 -11.33 -1.45
CA LYS A 249 21.23 -12.34 -0.40
C LYS A 249 20.46 -11.81 0.81
N GLU A 250 20.80 -10.63 1.32
CA GLU A 250 20.09 -10.01 2.44
C GLU A 250 18.61 -9.82 2.13
N ARG A 251 18.29 -9.33 0.94
CA ARG A 251 16.91 -9.16 0.50
C ARG A 251 16.14 -10.48 0.40
N ILE A 252 16.77 -11.54 -0.12
CA ILE A 252 16.15 -12.88 -0.17
C ILE A 252 15.91 -13.42 1.25
N ILE A 253 16.86 -13.24 2.16
CA ILE A 253 16.71 -13.64 3.56
C ILE A 253 15.53 -12.90 4.20
N GLU A 254 15.44 -11.58 4.00
CA GLU A 254 14.30 -10.80 4.46
C GLU A 254 12.99 -11.35 3.89
N ASP A 255 12.88 -11.53 2.56
CA ASP A 255 11.67 -12.01 1.90
C ASP A 255 11.24 -13.41 2.39
N GLN A 256 12.20 -14.32 2.59
CA GLN A 256 11.94 -15.65 3.19
C GLN A 256 11.40 -15.56 4.63
N GLN A 257 11.76 -14.52 5.40
CA GLN A 257 11.13 -14.30 6.71
C GLN A 257 9.67 -13.83 6.58
N TYR A 258 9.26 -13.29 5.43
CA TYR A 258 7.89 -12.90 5.15
C TYR A 258 6.99 -14.05 4.70
N GLU A 259 7.55 -15.25 4.47
CA GLU A 259 6.80 -16.46 4.14
C GLU A 259 5.72 -16.76 5.21
N PRO A 260 4.45 -16.94 4.84
CA PRO A 260 3.33 -17.05 5.79
C PRO A 260 3.52 -18.15 6.82
N GLU A 261 3.99 -19.32 6.38
CA GLU A 261 4.21 -20.51 7.23
C GLU A 261 5.32 -20.27 8.24
N ARG A 262 6.49 -19.80 7.80
CA ARG A 262 7.59 -19.45 8.72
C ARG A 262 7.19 -18.37 9.71
N ARG A 263 6.40 -17.38 9.30
CA ARG A 263 5.89 -16.35 10.22
C ARG A 263 4.91 -16.94 11.23
N HIS A 264 4.02 -17.83 10.80
CA HIS A 264 3.12 -18.55 11.70
C HIS A 264 3.93 -19.37 12.71
N GLU A 265 4.90 -20.15 12.24
CA GLU A 265 5.77 -20.96 13.09
C GLU A 265 6.56 -20.10 14.09
N LYS A 266 7.20 -19.02 13.62
CA LYS A 266 7.95 -18.08 14.47
C LYS A 266 7.06 -17.44 15.54
N ARG A 267 5.84 -17.04 15.18
CA ARG A 267 4.85 -16.49 16.14
C ARG A 267 4.41 -17.53 17.16
N THR A 268 4.13 -18.76 16.71
CA THR A 268 3.77 -19.87 17.59
C THR A 268 4.91 -20.19 18.55
N ARG A 269 6.15 -20.31 18.05
CA ARG A 269 7.34 -20.58 18.87
C ARG A 269 7.59 -19.48 19.90
N ALA A 270 7.47 -18.21 19.51
CA ALA A 270 7.58 -17.08 20.44
C ALA A 270 6.47 -17.08 21.50
N ARG A 271 5.22 -17.38 21.12
CA ARG A 271 4.10 -17.53 22.06
C ARG A 271 4.34 -18.68 23.03
N THR A 272 4.73 -19.85 22.55
CA THR A 272 5.01 -21.02 23.39
C THR A 272 6.17 -20.74 24.35
N SER A 273 7.24 -20.11 23.89
CA SER A 273 8.37 -19.71 24.74
C SER A 273 7.94 -18.71 25.82
N ARG A 274 7.13 -17.72 25.46
CA ARG A 274 6.58 -16.76 26.43
C ARG A 274 5.68 -17.44 27.47
N LEU A 275 4.80 -18.35 27.05
CA LEU A 275 3.95 -19.13 27.95
C LEU A 275 4.77 -20.01 28.89
N LEU A 276 5.86 -20.61 28.40
CA LEU A 276 6.77 -21.40 29.23
C LEU A 276 7.44 -20.51 30.28
N ILE A 277 7.95 -19.34 29.90
CA ILE A 277 8.53 -18.36 30.83
C ILE A 277 7.49 -17.91 31.87
N GLU A 278 6.28 -17.55 31.42
CA GLU A 278 5.17 -17.17 32.32
C GLU A 278 4.83 -18.32 33.29
N SER A 279 4.82 -19.58 32.83
CA SER A 279 4.56 -20.74 33.68
C SER A 279 5.65 -20.96 34.75
N THR A 280 6.93 -20.79 34.38
CA THR A 280 8.07 -20.89 35.30
C THR A 280 8.10 -19.75 36.32
N LEU A 281 7.70 -18.54 35.91
CA LEU A 281 7.57 -17.41 36.83
C LEU A 281 6.40 -17.62 37.81
N ARG A 282 5.26 -18.14 37.32
CA ARG A 282 4.11 -18.52 38.16
C ARG A 282 4.45 -19.60 39.18
N SER A 283 5.24 -20.61 38.79
CA SER A 283 5.64 -21.66 39.72
C SER A 283 6.61 -21.16 40.81
N LYS A 284 7.37 -20.09 40.54
CA LYS A 284 8.30 -19.48 41.51
C LYS A 284 7.62 -18.52 42.47
N ASP A 285 6.67 -17.72 42.00
CA ASP A 285 5.93 -16.77 42.82
C ASP A 285 4.48 -16.63 42.32
N PRO A 286 3.58 -17.52 42.81
CA PRO A 286 2.18 -17.55 42.40
C PRO A 286 1.43 -16.26 42.73
N ASN A 287 1.83 -15.57 43.80
CA ASN A 287 1.21 -14.35 44.29
C ASN A 287 1.65 -13.10 43.53
N LYS A 288 2.72 -13.18 42.71
CA LYS A 288 3.20 -12.06 41.89
C LYS A 288 2.85 -12.21 40.41
N TYR A 289 2.76 -13.44 39.90
CA TYR A 289 2.53 -13.71 38.47
C TYR A 289 1.23 -14.46 38.18
N GLY A 290 0.34 -14.59 39.16
CA GLY A 290 -0.98 -15.19 39.03
C GLY A 290 -1.94 -14.40 38.14
N PRO A 291 -3.02 -15.03 37.63
CA PRO A 291 -4.03 -14.35 36.84
C PRO A 291 -4.80 -13.32 37.69
N GLY A 292 -4.96 -12.10 37.17
CA GLY A 292 -5.75 -11.04 37.82
C GLY A 292 -4.94 -10.05 38.69
N ILE A 293 -3.61 -10.13 38.69
CA ILE A 293 -2.74 -9.21 39.43
C ILE A 293 -2.25 -8.14 38.45
N GLY A 294 -2.87 -6.96 38.52
CA GLY A 294 -2.54 -5.76 37.75
C GLY A 294 -2.95 -4.49 38.50
#